data_AF-A0A2U3QKL6-F1
#
_entry.id   AF-A0A2U3QKL6-F1
#
_cell.length_a   1.000
_cell.length_b   1.000
_cell.length_c   1.000
_cell.angle_alpha   90.00
_cell.angle_beta   90.00
_cell.angle_gamma   90.00
#
_symmetry.space_group_name_H-M   'P 1'
#
loop_
_entity.id
_entity.type
_entity.pdbx_description
1 polymer ?
#
loop_
_entity_poly.entity_id
_entity_poly.type
_entity_poly.pdbx_seq_one_letter_code
_entity_poly.pdbx_strand_id
1 'polypeptide(L)'
;MEKNGKNTITRVPDNAVKVKEDGQWAAFWSNQEKSFYFISLACPSSVLRFSMDELLTLAQNLEIEASAEKYAAAMPVAEEGMISTGARDKRQFKRFTRRCEAEFTCQGVLKRGIASDFSINGLFIRTNNPFAPDEVIDVLVHLPDDSVSSLQGHVMRSMKNPLGNIVGTITKEYKNGMGIEITKKDAVYLHFIRSLVK
;
A
#
# COMPACT_ATOMS: atom_id res chain seq x y z
N MET A 1 1.20 -14.45 -52.42
CA MET A 1 2.07 -13.68 -51.49
C MET A 1 1.30 -13.46 -50.20
N GLU A 2 1.53 -14.33 -49.23
CA GLU A 2 0.90 -14.28 -47.90
C GLU A 2 1.52 -13.15 -47.07
N LYS A 3 0.67 -12.29 -46.48
CA LYS A 3 1.10 -11.30 -45.49
C LYS A 3 0.84 -11.86 -44.09
N ASN A 4 1.91 -12.24 -43.41
CA ASN A 4 1.92 -12.63 -42.00
C ASN A 4 1.55 -11.43 -41.12
N GLY A 5 0.32 -11.41 -40.62
CA GLY A 5 -0.14 -10.47 -39.60
C GLY A 5 0.37 -10.87 -38.22
N LYS A 6 1.31 -10.10 -37.67
CA LYS A 6 1.74 -10.23 -36.27
C LYS A 6 0.65 -9.64 -35.36
N ASN A 7 -0.15 -10.51 -34.75
CA ASN A 7 -1.06 -10.12 -33.67
C ASN A 7 -0.25 -9.70 -32.45
N THR A 8 -0.23 -8.40 -32.15
CA THR A 8 0.35 -7.86 -30.90
C THR A 8 -0.69 -8.03 -29.81
N ILE A 9 -0.47 -8.98 -28.90
CA ILE A 9 -1.33 -9.21 -27.74
C ILE A 9 -0.93 -8.21 -26.66
N THR A 10 -1.66 -7.11 -26.55
CA THR A 10 -1.53 -6.19 -25.41
C THR A 10 -2.21 -6.84 -24.22
N ARG A 11 -1.42 -7.24 -23.20
CA ARG A 11 -1.97 -7.71 -21.92
C ARG A 11 -2.72 -6.56 -21.27
N VAL A 12 -4.04 -6.68 -21.23
CA VAL A 12 -4.92 -5.82 -20.45
C VAL A 12 -4.83 -6.30 -19.00
N PRO A 13 -4.63 -5.43 -17.99
CA PRO A 13 -4.60 -5.84 -16.59
C PRO A 13 -5.97 -6.41 -16.18
N ASP A 14 -5.98 -7.39 -15.27
CA ASP A 14 -7.13 -8.25 -14.92
C ASP A 14 -8.35 -7.48 -14.36
N ASN A 15 -8.20 -6.19 -14.08
CA ASN A 15 -9.17 -5.26 -13.52
C ASN A 15 -9.70 -4.22 -14.52
N ALA A 16 -9.44 -4.37 -15.83
CA ALA A 16 -10.01 -3.49 -16.85
C ALA A 16 -11.39 -3.95 -17.33
N VAL A 17 -12.32 -3.00 -17.45
CA VAL A 17 -13.65 -3.26 -18.02
C VAL A 17 -13.60 -2.92 -19.51
N LYS A 18 -13.90 -3.92 -20.35
CA LYS A 18 -14.13 -3.70 -21.79
C LYS A 18 -15.56 -3.24 -21.97
N VAL A 19 -15.75 -1.93 -22.20
CA VAL A 19 -17.04 -1.40 -22.64
C VAL A 19 -17.09 -1.56 -24.15
N LYS A 20 -18.00 -2.39 -24.65
CA LYS A 20 -18.20 -2.59 -26.09
C LYS A 20 -19.62 -2.18 -26.45
N GLU A 21 -19.74 -0.97 -26.96
CA GLU A 21 -20.81 -0.61 -27.88
C GLU A 21 -20.21 0.31 -28.95
N ASP A 22 -20.09 -0.26 -30.15
CA ASP A 22 -19.78 0.35 -31.45
C ASP A 22 -18.56 1.30 -31.57
N GLY A 23 -17.69 1.34 -30.55
CA GLY A 23 -16.44 2.10 -30.58
C GLY A 23 -15.35 1.44 -29.74
N GLN A 24 -14.19 1.27 -30.34
CA GLN A 24 -13.00 0.61 -29.80
C GLN A 24 -12.35 1.41 -28.64
N TRP A 25 -12.90 1.32 -27.42
CA TRP A 25 -12.30 1.96 -26.24
C TRP A 25 -12.12 0.96 -25.09
N ALA A 26 -11.03 1.13 -24.34
CA ALA A 26 -10.80 0.42 -23.09
C ALA A 26 -10.73 1.45 -21.96
N ALA A 27 -11.51 1.21 -20.89
CA ALA A 27 -11.49 2.05 -19.70
C ALA A 27 -10.75 1.30 -18.57
N PHE A 28 -9.87 2.00 -17.87
CA PHE A 28 -9.26 1.48 -16.65
C PHE A 28 -9.21 2.54 -15.56
N TRP A 29 -9.38 2.09 -14.32
CA TRP A 29 -9.34 2.92 -13.14
C TRP A 29 -7.96 2.82 -12.49
N SER A 30 -7.37 3.97 -12.15
CA SER A 30 -6.15 4.04 -11.36
C SER A 30 -6.49 4.35 -9.90
N ASN A 31 -6.31 3.36 -9.03
CA ASN A 31 -6.46 3.55 -7.58
C ASN A 31 -5.43 4.54 -6.98
N GLN A 32 -4.25 4.65 -7.59
CA GLN A 32 -3.20 5.55 -7.11
C GLN A 32 -3.55 7.02 -7.34
N GLU A 33 -4.21 7.33 -8.45
CA GLU A 33 -4.51 8.71 -8.85
C GLU A 33 -6.00 9.06 -8.78
N LYS A 34 -6.83 8.11 -8.34
CA LYS A 34 -8.30 8.23 -8.31
C LYS A 34 -8.87 8.78 -9.64
N SER A 35 -8.33 8.28 -10.75
CA SER A 35 -8.62 8.79 -12.10
C SER A 35 -8.98 7.64 -13.04
N PHE A 36 -9.86 7.91 -14.00
CA PHE A 36 -10.16 6.98 -15.09
C PHE A 36 -9.38 7.37 -16.34
N TYR A 37 -8.99 6.34 -17.08
CA TYR A 37 -8.28 6.45 -18.33
C TYR A 37 -9.04 5.73 -19.42
N PHE A 38 -9.20 6.40 -20.56
CA PHE A 38 -9.77 5.82 -21.76
C PHE A 38 -8.69 5.74 -22.84
N ILE A 39 -8.45 4.54 -23.34
CA ILE A 39 -7.54 4.30 -24.47
C ILE A 39 -8.37 3.90 -25.68
N SER A 40 -8.18 4.62 -26.79
CA SER A 40 -8.70 4.19 -28.08
C SER A 40 -7.91 2.99 -28.58
N LEU A 41 -8.59 1.88 -28.87
CA LEU A 41 -7.94 0.72 -29.50
C LEU A 41 -7.73 0.93 -31.01
N ALA A 42 -8.37 1.95 -31.60
CA ALA A 42 -8.15 2.33 -33.00
C ALA A 42 -6.92 3.23 -33.19
N CYS A 43 -6.52 4.00 -32.17
CA CYS A 43 -5.36 4.87 -32.20
C CYS A 43 -4.70 4.97 -30.80
N PRO A 44 -3.76 4.06 -30.48
CA PRO A 44 -3.23 3.89 -29.11
C PRO A 44 -2.30 5.02 -28.63
N SER A 45 -1.99 6.01 -29.48
CA SER A 45 -1.19 7.19 -29.10
C SER A 45 -1.98 8.25 -28.33
N SER A 46 -3.31 8.11 -28.27
CA SER A 46 -4.20 9.10 -27.64
C SER A 46 -4.73 8.55 -26.32
N VAL A 47 -4.15 8.98 -25.20
CA VAL A 47 -4.68 8.71 -23.86
C VAL A 47 -5.44 9.95 -23.41
N LEU A 48 -6.76 9.84 -23.26
CA LEU A 48 -7.56 10.90 -22.68
C LEU A 48 -7.69 10.64 -21.18
N ARG A 49 -7.32 11.65 -20.40
CA ARG A 49 -7.44 11.67 -18.94
C ARG A 49 -8.62 12.54 -18.59
N PHE A 50 -9.51 12.00 -17.75
CA PHE A 50 -10.63 12.76 -17.21
C PHE A 50 -10.56 12.76 -15.70
N SER A 51 -10.82 13.91 -15.11
CA SER A 51 -11.16 14.04 -13.70
C SER A 51 -12.55 13.48 -13.42
N MET A 52 -12.85 13.20 -12.15
CA MET A 52 -14.15 12.66 -11.74
C MET A 52 -15.31 13.62 -12.05
N ASP A 53 -15.07 14.92 -11.91
CA ASP A 53 -16.07 15.96 -12.18
C ASP A 53 -16.40 16.06 -13.68
N GLU A 54 -15.40 15.87 -14.55
CA GLU A 54 -15.60 15.82 -16.01
C GLU A 54 -16.41 14.58 -16.41
N LEU A 55 -16.18 13.44 -15.75
CA LEU A 55 -16.93 12.21 -16.01
C LEU A 55 -18.38 12.28 -15.54
N LEU A 56 -18.62 12.87 -14.38
CA LEU A 56 -19.98 13.11 -13.90
C LEU A 56 -20.73 14.06 -14.84
N THR A 57 -20.06 15.09 -15.34
CA THR A 57 -20.63 16.04 -16.32
C THR A 57 -20.92 15.36 -17.66
N LEU A 58 -20.01 14.50 -18.15
CA LEU A 58 -20.22 13.72 -19.38
C LEU A 58 -21.37 12.71 -19.24
N ALA A 59 -21.46 12.03 -18.08
CA ALA A 59 -22.52 11.08 -17.80
C ALA A 59 -23.91 11.74 -17.70
N GLN A 60 -23.98 12.97 -17.17
CA GLN A 60 -25.22 13.77 -17.11
C GLN A 60 -25.70 14.20 -18.50
N ASN A 61 -24.79 14.47 -19.43
CA ASN A 61 -25.13 14.94 -20.78
C ASN A 61 -25.50 13.82 -21.77
N LEU A 62 -25.25 12.55 -21.43
CA LEU A 62 -25.43 11.41 -22.33
C LEU A 62 -26.69 10.57 -22.06
N GLU A 63 -27.58 10.99 -21.15
CA GLU A 63 -28.77 10.22 -20.72
C GLU A 63 -28.47 8.71 -20.55
N ILE A 64 -27.32 8.38 -19.96
CA ILE A 64 -26.98 7.00 -19.61
C ILE A 64 -27.72 6.70 -18.30
N GLU A 65 -29.03 6.48 -18.42
CA GLU A 65 -29.81 5.95 -17.31
C GLU A 65 -29.36 4.53 -16.99
N ALA A 66 -29.10 4.32 -15.69
CA ALA A 66 -29.06 3.02 -15.03
C ALA A 66 -27.98 2.04 -15.51
N SER A 67 -26.74 2.27 -15.07
CA SER A 67 -25.82 1.16 -14.79
C SER A 67 -24.92 1.39 -13.57
N ALA A 68 -24.68 2.63 -13.15
CA ALA A 68 -23.84 2.93 -11.98
C ALA A 68 -24.38 2.31 -10.67
N GLU A 69 -25.71 2.28 -10.46
CA GLU A 69 -26.31 1.63 -9.28
C GLU A 69 -26.19 0.10 -9.31
N LYS A 70 -26.19 -0.51 -10.51
CA LYS A 70 -25.88 -1.94 -10.66
C LYS A 70 -24.40 -2.24 -10.36
N TYR A 71 -23.49 -1.31 -10.66
CA TYR A 71 -22.06 -1.45 -10.34
C TYR A 71 -21.74 -1.25 -8.85
N ALA A 72 -22.49 -0.42 -8.13
CA ALA A 72 -22.35 -0.30 -6.67
C ALA A 72 -22.80 -1.58 -5.93
N ALA A 73 -23.79 -2.30 -6.45
CA ALA A 73 -24.28 -3.55 -5.87
C ALA A 73 -23.48 -4.80 -6.30
N ALA A 74 -22.73 -4.73 -7.39
CA ALA A 74 -22.02 -5.87 -8.00
C ALA A 74 -20.50 -5.82 -7.85
N MET A 75 -19.93 -4.96 -7.01
CA MET A 75 -18.52 -5.11 -6.62
C MET A 75 -18.39 -6.30 -5.65
N PRO A 76 -17.76 -7.43 -6.03
CA PRO A 76 -17.06 -8.21 -5.04
C PRO A 76 -15.98 -7.29 -4.47
N VAL A 77 -16.04 -7.03 -3.18
CA VAL A 77 -14.94 -6.43 -2.43
C VAL A 77 -13.72 -7.30 -2.73
N ALA A 78 -12.83 -6.84 -3.60
CA ALA A 78 -11.65 -7.57 -4.00
C ALA A 78 -10.75 -7.73 -2.77
N GLU A 79 -10.90 -8.87 -2.11
CA GLU A 79 -10.03 -9.42 -1.09
C GLU A 79 -8.65 -9.70 -1.68
N GLU A 80 -7.82 -8.68 -1.88
CA GLU A 80 -6.38 -8.89 -1.95
C GLU A 80 -5.76 -8.63 -0.58
N GLY A 81 -5.72 -9.69 0.23
CA GLY A 81 -4.85 -9.76 1.40
C GLY A 81 -5.41 -10.40 2.68
N MET A 82 -6.62 -10.97 2.67
CA MET A 82 -7.21 -11.56 3.88
C MET A 82 -7.04 -13.08 3.93
N ILE A 83 -5.98 -13.57 4.58
CA ILE A 83 -6.02 -14.88 5.25
C ILE A 83 -5.22 -14.80 6.56
N SER A 84 -5.92 -14.60 7.67
CA SER A 84 -5.48 -15.04 9.01
C SER A 84 -6.52 -16.03 9.55
N THR A 85 -6.50 -17.25 9.07
CA THR A 85 -7.35 -18.33 9.59
C THR A 85 -6.71 -18.92 10.85
N GLY A 86 -7.06 -18.33 12.00
CA GLY A 86 -6.74 -18.90 13.31
C GLY A 86 -6.75 -17.88 14.44
N ALA A 87 -7.78 -17.94 15.31
CA ALA A 87 -7.92 -17.23 16.59
C ALA A 87 -7.85 -15.69 16.56
N ARG A 88 -9.01 -15.03 16.34
CA ARG A 88 -9.27 -13.57 16.56
C ARG A 88 -8.06 -12.67 16.30
N ASP A 89 -7.44 -12.76 15.14
CA ASP A 89 -6.42 -11.78 14.77
C ASP A 89 -7.15 -10.49 14.38
N LYS A 90 -7.20 -9.51 15.31
CA LYS A 90 -7.81 -8.18 15.08
C LYS A 90 -7.02 -7.34 14.07
N ARG A 91 -5.97 -7.89 13.46
CA ARG A 91 -5.05 -7.17 12.59
C ARG A 91 -5.58 -7.14 11.17
N GLN A 92 -5.62 -5.94 10.59
CA GLN A 92 -6.04 -5.73 9.21
C GLN A 92 -4.96 -6.07 8.19
N PHE A 93 -3.67 -6.01 8.58
CA PHE A 93 -2.55 -6.17 7.66
C PHE A 93 -1.57 -7.23 8.11
N LYS A 94 -1.15 -8.06 7.14
CA LYS A 94 -0.07 -9.03 7.31
C LYS A 94 1.23 -8.32 7.68
N ARG A 95 1.98 -8.98 8.55
CA ARG A 95 3.22 -8.49 9.14
C ARG A 95 4.39 -9.37 8.71
N PHE A 96 5.49 -8.74 8.36
CA PHE A 96 6.71 -9.38 7.89
C PHE A 96 7.82 -9.10 8.89
N THR A 97 8.34 -10.17 9.50
CA THR A 97 9.48 -10.05 10.41
C THR A 97 10.77 -9.98 9.60
N ARG A 98 11.38 -8.80 9.57
CA ARG A 98 12.71 -8.53 9.00
C ARG A 98 13.44 -7.58 9.94
N ARG A 99 14.76 -7.66 10.00
CA ARG A 99 15.58 -6.77 10.84
C ARG A 99 16.32 -5.80 9.92
N CYS A 100 16.02 -4.52 10.06
CA CYS A 100 16.67 -3.43 9.34
C CYS A 100 17.06 -2.35 10.34
N GLU A 101 18.14 -1.64 10.06
CA GLU A 101 18.50 -0.47 10.86
C GLU A 101 17.51 0.65 10.57
N ALA A 102 17.16 1.39 11.61
CA ALA A 102 16.24 2.52 11.51
C ALA A 102 16.77 3.70 12.31
N GLU A 103 16.76 4.86 11.67
CA GLU A 103 16.93 6.15 12.31
C GLU A 103 15.57 6.83 12.37
N PHE A 104 15.27 7.51 13.47
CA PHE A 104 13.99 8.17 13.63
C PHE A 104 14.15 9.46 14.42
N THR A 105 13.44 10.49 13.98
CA THR A 105 13.56 11.85 14.49
C THR A 105 12.20 12.37 14.90
N CYS A 106 12.15 13.01 16.07
CA CYS A 106 10.98 13.72 16.58
C CYS A 106 11.47 15.05 17.15
N GLN A 107 10.90 16.18 16.72
CA GLN A 107 11.23 17.51 17.25
C GLN A 107 12.75 17.80 17.30
N GLY A 108 13.50 17.37 16.28
CA GLY A 108 14.95 17.54 16.19
C GLY A 108 15.78 16.54 17.00
N VAL A 109 15.16 15.66 17.79
CA VAL A 109 15.85 14.60 18.53
C VAL A 109 16.00 13.37 17.66
N LEU A 110 17.23 13.06 17.24
CA LEU A 110 17.56 11.85 16.49
C LEU A 110 17.80 10.66 17.41
N LYS A 111 17.20 9.52 17.09
CA LYS A 111 17.40 8.24 17.77
C LYS A 111 17.58 7.12 16.75
N ARG A 112 18.13 6.00 17.22
CA ARG A 112 18.40 4.80 16.41
C ARG A 112 17.77 3.56 17.03
N GLY A 113 17.51 2.58 16.19
CA GLY A 113 16.91 1.30 16.59
C GLY A 113 16.88 0.30 15.46
N ILE A 114 16.23 -0.84 15.71
CA ILE A 114 16.09 -1.93 14.73
C ILE A 114 14.61 -2.09 14.39
N ALA A 115 14.23 -1.75 13.16
CA ALA A 115 12.94 -2.12 12.60
C ALA A 115 12.87 -3.64 12.49
N SER A 116 11.91 -4.26 13.18
CA SER A 116 11.85 -5.73 13.31
C SER A 116 10.57 -6.37 12.78
N ASP A 117 9.54 -5.56 12.51
CA ASP A 117 8.23 -6.00 12.04
C ASP A 117 7.67 -4.92 11.10
N PHE A 118 7.35 -5.32 9.88
CA PHE A 118 6.93 -4.45 8.78
C PHE A 118 5.54 -4.83 8.30
N SER A 119 4.69 -3.85 8.03
CA SER A 119 3.45 -4.03 7.28
C SER A 119 3.22 -2.86 6.35
N ILE A 120 2.20 -2.96 5.49
CA ILE A 120 1.89 -1.86 4.56
C ILE A 120 1.61 -0.54 5.30
N ASN A 121 0.98 -0.58 6.47
CA ASN A 121 0.58 0.60 7.24
C ASN A 121 1.28 0.72 8.61
N GLY A 122 2.16 -0.19 8.95
CA GLY A 122 2.72 -0.27 10.29
C GLY A 122 4.18 -0.67 10.30
N LEU A 123 4.88 -0.20 11.32
CA LEU A 123 6.28 -0.49 11.57
C LEU A 123 6.50 -0.70 13.06
N PHE A 124 7.29 -1.69 13.45
CA PHE A 124 7.73 -1.86 14.82
C PHE A 124 9.25 -1.70 14.94
N ILE A 125 9.68 -0.69 15.69
CA ILE A 125 11.09 -0.41 15.93
C ILE A 125 11.45 -0.85 17.36
N ARG A 126 12.42 -1.74 17.47
CA ARG A 126 13.05 -2.10 18.74
C ARG A 126 14.04 -1.01 19.12
N THR A 127 13.84 -0.42 20.30
CA THR A 127 14.72 0.61 20.85
C THR A 127 14.54 0.67 22.37
N ASN A 128 15.59 1.11 23.06
CA ASN A 128 15.55 1.33 24.51
C ASN A 128 14.88 2.66 24.88
N ASN A 129 14.83 3.60 23.93
CA ASN A 129 14.35 4.96 24.13
C ASN A 129 13.20 5.29 23.17
N PRO A 130 12.06 4.58 23.25
CA PRO A 130 10.91 4.87 22.39
C PRO A 130 10.41 6.29 22.60
N PHE A 131 9.82 6.86 21.55
CA PHE A 131 9.08 8.12 21.63
C PHE A 131 7.72 7.91 22.33
N ALA A 132 7.06 8.98 22.75
CA ALA A 132 5.76 8.85 23.41
C ALA A 132 4.68 8.49 22.38
N PRO A 133 3.58 7.83 22.79
CA PRO A 133 2.41 7.68 21.94
C PRO A 133 1.91 9.03 21.40
N ASP A 134 1.29 9.01 20.23
CA ASP A 134 0.75 10.17 19.49
C ASP A 134 1.79 11.16 18.96
N GLU A 135 3.08 10.92 19.17
CA GLU A 135 4.15 11.72 18.53
C GLU A 135 4.27 11.39 17.04
N VAL A 136 4.37 12.43 16.22
CA VAL A 136 4.70 12.30 14.79
C VAL A 136 6.21 12.22 14.64
N ILE A 137 6.66 11.20 13.94
CA ILE A 137 8.08 10.91 13.75
C ILE A 137 8.39 10.72 12.26
N ASP A 138 9.57 11.19 11.88
CA ASP A 138 10.18 10.88 10.60
C ASP A 138 11.11 9.69 10.80
N VAL A 139 11.07 8.71 9.89
CA VAL A 139 11.80 7.45 9.99
C VAL A 139 12.56 7.19 8.71
N LEU A 140 13.85 6.93 8.83
CA LEU A 140 14.71 6.42 7.78
C LEU A 140 14.99 4.95 8.05
N VAL A 141 14.61 4.08 7.12
CA VAL A 141 14.87 2.63 7.21
C VAL A 141 15.96 2.27 6.20
N HIS A 142 17.05 1.68 6.68
CA HIS A 142 18.13 1.14 5.86
C HIS A 142 17.78 -0.29 5.45
N LEU A 143 17.48 -0.46 4.17
CA LEU A 143 17.01 -1.73 3.61
C LEU A 143 18.18 -2.65 3.22
N PRO A 144 17.94 -3.95 3.04
CA PRO A 144 19.01 -4.92 2.74
C PRO A 144 19.71 -4.74 1.39
N ASP A 145 19.13 -3.95 0.49
CA ASP A 145 19.66 -3.60 -0.83
C ASP A 145 20.47 -2.29 -0.81
N ASP A 146 20.91 -1.87 0.38
CA ASP A 146 21.58 -0.59 0.67
C ASP A 146 20.74 0.65 0.32
N SER A 147 19.47 0.48 -0.03
CA SER A 147 18.54 1.58 -0.24
C SER A 147 18.02 2.12 1.09
N VAL A 148 17.67 3.42 1.10
CA VAL A 148 17.11 4.07 2.28
C VAL A 148 15.69 4.49 1.96
N SER A 149 14.76 4.05 2.80
CA SER A 149 13.35 4.45 2.72
C SER A 149 13.04 5.54 3.73
N SER A 150 12.39 6.61 3.27
CA SER A 150 11.92 7.72 4.09
C SER A 150 10.41 7.62 4.34
N LEU A 151 10.04 7.50 5.61
CA LEU A 151 8.68 7.32 6.09
C LEU A 151 8.31 8.41 7.09
N GLN A 152 7.02 8.72 7.18
CA GLN A 152 6.46 9.52 8.26
C GLN A 152 5.31 8.76 8.90
N GLY A 153 5.25 8.76 10.22
CA GLY A 153 4.20 8.06 10.95
C GLY A 153 3.98 8.62 12.34
N HIS A 154 2.99 8.08 13.03
CA HIS A 154 2.70 8.40 14.43
C HIS A 154 2.90 7.19 15.32
N VAL A 155 3.38 7.43 16.53
CA VAL A 155 3.62 6.37 17.51
C VAL A 155 2.29 5.91 18.09
N MET A 156 1.88 4.68 17.78
CA MET A 156 0.63 4.10 18.32
C MET A 156 0.80 3.54 19.73
N ARG A 157 2.00 3.04 20.03
CA ARG A 157 2.30 2.48 21.34
C ARG A 157 3.79 2.44 21.60
N SER A 158 4.14 2.58 22.87
CA SER A 158 5.52 2.46 23.35
C SER A 158 5.57 1.41 24.44
N MET A 159 6.52 0.48 24.30
CA MET A 159 6.74 -0.61 25.24
C MET A 159 8.12 -0.44 25.84
N LYS A 160 8.16 -0.15 27.14
CA LYS A 160 9.37 -0.09 27.94
C LYS A 160 9.16 -0.98 29.15
N ASN A 161 9.75 -2.18 29.11
CA ASN A 161 9.71 -3.06 30.27
C ASN A 161 10.92 -2.74 31.17
N PRO A 162 10.70 -2.27 32.41
CA PRO A 162 11.77 -2.01 33.36
C PRO A 162 12.41 -3.29 33.92
N LEU A 163 11.79 -4.46 33.68
CA LEU A 163 12.13 -5.75 34.32
C LEU A 163 12.96 -6.69 33.44
N GLY A 164 13.71 -6.18 32.46
CA GLY A 164 14.46 -6.98 31.47
C GLY A 164 15.48 -7.97 32.02
N ASN A 165 15.75 -7.98 33.34
CA ASN A 165 16.78 -8.80 33.98
C ASN A 165 16.27 -9.57 35.23
N ILE A 166 15.04 -10.09 35.25
CA ILE A 166 14.70 -11.10 36.28
C ILE A 166 15.36 -12.42 35.86
N VAL A 167 16.56 -12.66 36.40
CA VAL A 167 17.33 -13.89 36.23
C VAL A 167 16.47 -15.08 36.70
N GLY A 168 16.19 -16.02 35.80
CA GLY A 168 15.56 -17.31 36.14
C GLY A 168 14.22 -17.60 35.48
N THR A 169 13.62 -16.66 34.73
CA THR A 169 12.45 -16.98 33.90
C THR A 169 12.85 -16.94 32.42
N ILE A 170 12.64 -18.03 31.69
CA ILE A 170 12.78 -18.10 30.23
C ILE A 170 11.59 -17.34 29.62
N THR A 171 11.56 -16.02 29.78
CA THR A 171 10.46 -15.19 29.31
C THR A 171 10.77 -14.72 27.90
N LYS A 172 9.85 -15.08 26.99
CA LYS A 172 9.77 -14.60 25.60
C LYS A 172 10.41 -13.23 25.44
N GLU A 173 11.41 -13.13 24.56
CA GLU A 173 12.13 -11.89 24.17
C GLU A 173 11.29 -10.63 24.45
N TYR A 174 11.56 -9.95 25.57
CA TYR A 174 10.85 -8.72 25.89
C TYR A 174 11.18 -7.67 24.84
N LYS A 175 10.20 -7.36 23.98
CA LYS A 175 10.36 -6.40 22.90
C LYS A 175 10.19 -4.99 23.46
N ASN A 176 11.27 -4.41 23.96
CA ASN A 176 11.34 -2.96 24.16
C ASN A 176 11.33 -2.26 22.79
N GLY A 177 10.49 -1.23 22.64
CA GLY A 177 10.37 -0.53 21.38
C GLY A 177 9.06 0.23 21.23
N MET A 178 8.75 0.59 19.99
CA MET A 178 7.53 1.34 19.66
C MET A 178 6.89 0.81 18.38
N GLY A 179 5.56 0.79 18.38
CA GLY A 179 4.75 0.54 17.19
C GLY A 179 4.35 1.87 16.57
N ILE A 180 4.53 1.97 15.27
CA ILE A 180 4.29 3.18 14.48
C ILE A 180 3.24 2.82 13.44
N GLU A 181 2.27 3.71 13.28
CA GLU A 181 1.38 3.71 12.13
C GLU A 181 1.90 4.70 11.10
N ILE A 182 2.10 4.20 9.88
CA ILE A 182 2.77 4.95 8.81
C ILE A 182 1.73 5.76 8.04
N THR A 183 1.90 7.08 8.05
CA THR A 183 1.03 8.04 7.37
C THR A 183 1.53 8.40 5.98
N LYS A 184 2.85 8.53 5.78
CA LYS A 184 3.47 8.73 4.46
C LYS A 184 4.53 7.68 4.19
N LYS A 185 4.53 7.16 2.97
CA LYS A 185 5.43 6.11 2.49
C LYS A 185 6.01 6.53 1.16
N ASP A 186 7.26 6.18 0.93
CA ASP A 186 7.90 6.35 -0.37
C ASP A 186 7.74 5.10 -1.24
N ALA A 187 8.12 5.23 -2.51
CA ALA A 187 8.08 4.13 -3.47
C ALA A 187 9.03 2.99 -3.08
N VAL A 188 10.16 3.33 -2.43
CA VAL A 188 11.18 2.38 -1.96
C VAL A 188 10.57 1.42 -0.94
N TYR A 189 9.84 1.94 0.06
CA TYR A 189 9.12 1.12 1.04
C TYR A 189 8.10 0.21 0.40
N LEU A 190 7.30 0.74 -0.53
CA LEU A 190 6.25 -0.03 -1.19
C LEU A 190 6.84 -1.17 -2.02
N HIS A 191 7.97 -0.92 -2.69
CA HIS A 191 8.71 -1.95 -3.40
C HIS A 191 9.24 -3.03 -2.44
N PHE A 192 9.82 -2.61 -1.31
CA PHE A 192 10.27 -3.51 -0.27
C PHE A 192 9.13 -4.39 0.30
N ILE A 193 7.98 -3.80 0.63
CA ILE A 193 6.83 -4.59 1.13
C ILE A 193 6.36 -5.59 0.08
N ARG A 194 6.30 -5.20 -1.20
CA ARG A 194 5.93 -6.10 -2.30
C ARG A 194 6.90 -7.27 -2.44
N SER A 195 8.20 -7.06 -2.26
CA SER A 195 9.19 -8.15 -2.34
C SER A 195 9.09 -9.16 -1.19
N LEU A 196 8.39 -8.80 -0.09
CA LEU A 196 8.13 -9.69 1.04
C LEU A 196 6.83 -10.51 0.88
N VAL A 197 5.91 -10.08 0.02
CA VAL A 197 4.71 -10.84 -0.36
C VAL A 197 5.16 -11.90 -1.37
N LYS A 198 5.33 -13.13 -0.89
CA LYS A 198 5.54 -14.31 -1.73
C LYS A 198 4.22 -14.95 -2.12
#